data_AF-U6L4N1-F1
#
_entry.id   AF-U6L4N1-F1
#
_cell.length_a   1.000
_cell.length_b   1.000
_cell.length_c   1.000
_cell.angle_alpha   90.00
_cell.angle_beta   90.00
_cell.angle_gamma   90.00
#
_symmetry.space_group_name_H-M   'P 1'
#
loop_
_entity.id
_entity.type
_entity.pdbx_description
1 polymer ?
#
loop_
_entity_poly.entity_id
_entity_poly.type
_entity_poly.pdbx_seq_one_letter_code
_entity_poly.pdbx_strand_id
1 'polypeptide(L)'
;MGQGRRRSAAAAAAVAAALLLLLFVSPPGFAAAAPPGDDDGAVAGTSAAAAAAAAAAAAAQQQQGLRAILLPQNPQGWQQVQQILAEVEAGKVPKTAGEYKQLFTSILTAAGNWRVDKPLRIGPLTHHLATHKNLSKSLLPFLASLARRLPDFFPSGIRHLGRDNPAVHLRRIEVLALLAALFFGIVYPRQRLLLQQQLQQQQQQQQPLQMNAPDMHYRGFFERPPKYQSLLQYFQQMHQTVGSCWQQMLQRGDVGPLRCSSSSSSSSSSGCRCTEVTFLGTKRHVAAADEVVSFYFQVPEETVFTSPEGFEVVRPEIKLENVLQDKLPLLPIQVHLNGDITKADGAVQVDFADRFLGGLTMHADHLAQEELIFTLKPELIVVMLFTQALKADEAVVVKGAESFTLYRGYERTFELRAAEVPEGCHWSLHGLCPLDGLGRRAATVAAIDALIVRNPNSQYQENKMKREVLKALLGFQGDPFEALLGEPKAPVATGKWGCVIFGGDNQLKTVLQWIAASAAARPLQYMAFGDKSLSGMQQTLDQIKEKFKTTADLFAAVLEVVARRGSAFRHSRQWSLWRELLSL
;
A
#
# COMPACT_ATOMS: atom_id res chain seq x y z
N MET A 1 10.65 -11.18 65.68
CA MET A 1 11.61 -12.30 65.76
C MET A 1 11.01 -13.44 64.93
N GLY A 2 11.57 -14.01 63.88
CA GLY A 2 12.86 -13.85 63.22
C GLY A 2 13.14 -15.17 62.48
N GLN A 3 13.21 -15.10 61.13
CA GLN A 3 14.00 -15.91 60.18
C GLN A 3 13.78 -17.45 60.17
N GLY A 4 13.76 -18.19 59.05
CA GLY A 4 14.25 -18.10 57.67
C GLY A 4 14.24 -19.57 57.15
N ARG A 5 14.18 -19.94 55.87
CA ARG A 5 14.75 -19.37 54.65
C ARG A 5 13.97 -19.90 53.42
N ARG A 6 13.59 -18.93 52.58
CA ARG A 6 13.76 -18.85 51.11
C ARG A 6 13.44 -20.07 50.24
N ARG A 7 12.25 -20.00 49.64
CA ARG A 7 12.02 -20.31 48.22
C ARG A 7 12.57 -19.15 47.38
N SER A 8 13.39 -19.42 46.37
CA SER A 8 13.69 -18.46 45.29
C SER A 8 14.03 -19.17 43.99
N ALA A 9 13.25 -18.83 42.97
CA ALA A 9 13.64 -18.52 41.59
C ALA A 9 14.94 -19.14 41.03
N ALA A 10 14.79 -20.02 40.05
CA ALA A 10 15.72 -20.18 38.91
C ALA A 10 15.08 -21.10 37.84
N ALA A 11 14.16 -20.54 37.07
CA ALA A 11 13.77 -21.07 35.75
C ALA A 11 14.08 -19.98 34.73
N ALA A 12 15.38 -19.83 34.46
CA ALA A 12 15.96 -18.96 33.44
C ALA A 12 17.32 -19.56 33.06
N ALA A 13 17.66 -19.47 31.76
CA ALA A 13 18.89 -19.94 31.10
C ALA A 13 18.80 -21.30 30.38
N ALA A 14 18.12 -21.30 29.23
CA ALA A 14 18.45 -22.18 28.12
C ALA A 14 18.23 -21.38 26.82
N VAL A 15 19.33 -20.91 26.23
CA VAL A 15 19.63 -20.68 24.79
C VAL A 15 20.71 -19.59 24.73
N ALA A 16 21.96 -20.01 24.96
CA ALA A 16 23.15 -19.29 24.53
C ALA A 16 24.32 -20.27 24.51
N ALA A 17 24.87 -20.51 23.31
CA ALA A 17 26.24 -20.93 22.97
C ALA A 17 26.28 -22.11 21.98
N ALA A 18 26.59 -21.81 20.72
CA ALA A 18 27.66 -22.47 19.98
C ALA A 18 27.89 -21.75 18.64
N LEU A 19 28.84 -20.82 18.66
CA LEU A 19 29.59 -20.34 17.49
C LEU A 19 30.86 -21.22 17.37
N LEU A 20 31.35 -21.39 16.14
CA LEU A 20 32.57 -22.09 15.68
C LEU A 20 32.46 -23.60 15.37
N LEU A 21 32.36 -23.91 14.07
CA LEU A 21 33.44 -24.63 13.36
C LEU A 21 33.28 -24.48 11.83
N LEU A 22 34.26 -23.80 11.25
CA LEU A 22 34.57 -23.73 9.83
C LEU A 22 35.09 -25.08 9.31
N LEU A 23 35.06 -25.20 7.98
CA LEU A 23 35.82 -26.07 7.06
C LEU A 23 34.99 -27.14 6.37
N PHE A 24 34.66 -26.94 5.08
CA PHE A 24 34.85 -27.92 3.99
C PHE A 24 34.86 -27.14 2.65
N VAL A 25 36.04 -26.88 2.09
CA VAL A 25 36.63 -27.52 0.89
C VAL A 25 36.07 -27.00 -0.44
N SER A 26 36.86 -26.15 -1.10
CA SER A 26 36.81 -25.86 -2.54
C SER A 26 37.63 -26.89 -3.33
N PRO A 27 37.32 -27.16 -4.61
CA PRO A 27 38.28 -27.78 -5.54
C PRO A 27 38.98 -26.72 -6.43
N PRO A 28 40.20 -27.00 -6.94
CA PRO A 28 41.07 -26.03 -7.62
C PRO A 28 41.18 -26.19 -9.14
N GLY A 29 41.81 -25.20 -9.79
CA GLY A 29 42.44 -25.26 -11.13
C GLY A 29 41.65 -24.50 -12.21
N PHE A 30 42.20 -23.60 -13.03
CA PHE A 30 43.56 -23.41 -13.53
C PHE A 30 43.82 -21.93 -13.85
N ALA A 31 45.07 -21.50 -13.68
CA ALA A 31 45.60 -20.22 -14.13
C ALA A 31 46.33 -20.37 -15.48
N ALA A 32 46.26 -19.33 -16.34
CA ALA A 32 47.25 -19.05 -17.36
C ALA A 32 47.35 -17.53 -17.57
N ALA A 33 48.57 -17.00 -17.48
CA ALA A 33 48.95 -15.59 -17.69
C ALA A 33 49.46 -15.40 -19.14
N ALA A 34 49.09 -14.32 -19.84
CA ALA A 34 49.88 -13.10 -20.18
C ALA A 34 49.75 -12.83 -21.71
N PRO A 35 50.14 -11.67 -22.33
CA PRO A 35 50.79 -10.44 -21.82
C PRO A 35 50.09 -9.12 -22.34
N PRO A 36 50.67 -7.90 -22.17
CA PRO A 36 49.96 -6.62 -22.35
C PRO A 36 50.18 -5.97 -23.74
N GLY A 37 49.30 -5.03 -24.10
CA GLY A 37 49.42 -4.15 -25.26
C GLY A 37 48.62 -2.86 -25.07
N ASP A 38 49.27 -1.73 -25.39
CA ASP A 38 48.89 -0.35 -25.15
C ASP A 38 47.73 0.21 -26.02
N ASP A 39 47.09 1.26 -25.47
CA ASP A 39 46.41 2.44 -26.04
C ASP A 39 45.56 2.35 -27.34
N ASP A 40 44.26 2.69 -27.23
CA ASP A 40 43.67 3.94 -27.79
C ASP A 40 42.11 3.97 -27.70
N GLY A 41 41.56 5.15 -27.37
CA GLY A 41 40.37 5.68 -28.06
C GLY A 41 38.94 5.32 -27.61
N ALA A 42 38.35 6.19 -26.78
CA ALA A 42 37.06 6.87 -27.02
C ALA A 42 35.71 6.10 -27.19
N VAL A 43 34.76 6.44 -26.30
CA VAL A 43 33.28 6.43 -26.45
C VAL A 43 32.58 5.06 -26.61
N ALA A 44 32.40 4.33 -25.50
CA ALA A 44 31.50 3.15 -25.45
C ALA A 44 30.79 2.93 -24.10
N GLY A 45 30.62 3.98 -23.29
CA GLY A 45 30.09 3.83 -21.91
C GLY A 45 28.57 3.65 -21.79
N THR A 46 27.78 3.99 -22.82
CA THR A 46 26.31 4.04 -22.72
C THR A 46 25.59 2.81 -23.28
N SER A 47 26.23 2.02 -24.15
CA SER A 47 25.62 0.81 -24.74
C SER A 47 25.74 -0.41 -23.82
N ALA A 48 26.84 -0.53 -23.07
CA ALA A 48 27.10 -1.66 -22.17
C ALA A 48 26.13 -1.69 -20.98
N ALA A 49 25.78 -0.53 -20.41
CA ALA A 49 24.82 -0.44 -19.31
C ALA A 49 23.38 -0.78 -19.75
N ALA A 50 22.98 -0.35 -20.96
CA ALA A 50 21.68 -0.71 -21.54
C ALA A 50 21.61 -2.21 -21.91
N ALA A 51 22.70 -2.77 -22.42
CA ALA A 51 22.81 -4.20 -22.70
C ALA A 51 22.83 -5.04 -21.40
N ALA A 52 23.50 -4.56 -20.34
CA ALA A 52 23.50 -5.20 -19.03
C ALA A 52 22.12 -5.14 -18.37
N ALA A 53 21.38 -4.03 -18.51
CA ALA A 53 19.99 -3.93 -18.03
C ALA A 53 19.05 -4.86 -18.81
N ALA A 54 19.22 -5.00 -20.14
CA ALA A 54 18.47 -5.95 -20.95
C ALA A 54 18.81 -7.41 -20.61
N ALA A 55 20.09 -7.72 -20.35
CA ALA A 55 20.55 -9.04 -19.94
C ALA A 55 20.10 -9.38 -18.50
N ALA A 56 20.10 -8.42 -17.59
CA ALA A 56 19.56 -8.57 -16.24
C ALA A 56 18.03 -8.76 -16.26
N ALA A 57 17.32 -8.06 -17.14
CA ALA A 57 15.89 -8.28 -17.37
C ALA A 57 15.60 -9.67 -17.96
N ALA A 58 16.44 -10.15 -18.88
CA ALA A 58 16.35 -11.50 -19.46
C ALA A 58 16.71 -12.61 -18.45
N ALA A 59 17.70 -12.37 -17.57
CA ALA A 59 18.04 -13.28 -16.48
C ALA A 59 16.98 -13.26 -15.36
N ALA A 60 16.35 -12.11 -15.10
CA ALA A 60 15.22 -11.99 -14.18
C ALA A 60 13.93 -12.67 -14.70
N GLN A 61 13.80 -12.85 -16.02
CA GLN A 61 12.74 -13.64 -16.65
C GLN A 61 12.90 -15.16 -16.43
N GLN A 62 14.10 -15.65 -16.06
CA GLN A 62 14.31 -17.05 -15.67
C GLN A 62 13.94 -17.36 -14.21
N GLN A 63 13.66 -16.35 -13.38
CA GLN A 63 13.15 -16.54 -12.02
C GLN A 63 11.62 -16.68 -12.01
N GLN A 64 11.11 -17.72 -11.35
CA GLN A 64 9.68 -18.05 -11.25
C GLN A 64 8.86 -16.92 -10.62
N GLY A 65 7.95 -16.32 -11.39
CA GLY A 65 6.92 -15.39 -10.90
C GLY A 65 6.61 -14.23 -11.86
N LEU A 66 5.35 -13.78 -11.85
CA LEU A 66 4.89 -12.63 -12.63
C LEU A 66 5.54 -11.32 -12.12
N ARG A 67 5.97 -10.44 -13.02
CA ARG A 67 6.62 -9.16 -12.67
C ARG A 67 5.94 -7.98 -13.35
N ALA A 68 5.82 -6.86 -12.63
CA ALA A 68 5.27 -5.63 -13.18
C ALA A 68 6.13 -5.11 -14.34
N ILE A 69 5.46 -4.61 -15.38
CA ILE A 69 6.10 -4.04 -16.57
C ILE A 69 6.26 -2.54 -16.35
N LEU A 70 7.47 -2.12 -16.03
CA LEU A 70 7.79 -0.74 -15.66
C LEU A 70 8.32 0.10 -16.82
N LEU A 71 8.82 -0.55 -17.88
CA LEU A 71 9.47 0.10 -19.01
C LEU A 71 8.70 -0.14 -20.33
N PRO A 72 8.84 0.75 -21.32
CA PRO A 72 8.34 0.53 -22.66
C PRO A 72 8.85 -0.80 -23.25
N GLN A 73 7.99 -1.51 -23.98
CA GLN A 73 8.36 -2.79 -24.61
C GLN A 73 9.34 -2.62 -25.78
N ASN A 74 9.35 -1.44 -26.42
CA ASN A 74 10.28 -1.12 -27.48
C ASN A 74 11.54 -0.43 -26.90
N PRO A 75 12.75 -1.03 -27.04
CA PRO A 75 14.00 -0.43 -26.57
C PRO A 75 14.29 0.96 -27.17
N GLN A 76 13.98 1.18 -28.45
CA GLN A 76 14.13 2.49 -29.09
C GLN A 76 13.18 3.52 -28.48
N GLY A 77 11.97 3.09 -28.13
CA GLY A 77 10.99 3.92 -27.43
C GLY A 77 11.50 4.35 -26.06
N TRP A 78 12.11 3.44 -25.30
CA TRP A 78 12.75 3.79 -24.03
C TRP A 78 13.91 4.79 -24.21
N GLN A 79 14.79 4.60 -25.20
CA GLN A 79 15.86 5.56 -25.48
C GLN A 79 15.32 6.97 -25.79
N GLN A 80 14.23 7.07 -26.55
CA GLN A 80 13.57 8.34 -26.82
C GLN A 80 12.97 8.96 -25.56
N VAL A 81 12.31 8.17 -24.72
CA VAL A 81 11.83 8.64 -23.40
C VAL A 81 12.99 9.19 -22.57
N GLN A 82 14.12 8.48 -22.51
CA GLN A 82 15.31 8.93 -21.76
C GLN A 82 15.87 10.25 -22.31
N GLN A 83 15.91 10.43 -23.63
CA GLN A 83 16.35 11.69 -24.25
C GLN A 83 15.44 12.85 -23.87
N ILE A 84 14.12 12.67 -23.97
CA ILE A 84 13.14 13.70 -23.59
C ILE A 84 13.28 14.06 -22.10
N LEU A 85 13.37 13.06 -21.22
CA LEU A 85 13.52 13.29 -19.79
C LEU A 85 14.87 13.92 -19.43
N ALA A 86 15.95 13.63 -20.18
CA ALA A 86 17.24 14.27 -19.98
C ALA A 86 17.17 15.78 -20.25
N GLU A 87 16.42 16.21 -21.27
CA GLU A 87 16.19 17.64 -21.51
C GLU A 87 15.41 18.30 -20.36
N VAL A 88 14.37 17.61 -19.84
CA VAL A 88 13.58 18.11 -18.70
C VAL A 88 14.43 18.17 -17.43
N GLU A 89 15.24 17.14 -17.15
CA GLU A 89 16.21 17.10 -16.06
C GLU A 89 17.24 18.24 -16.16
N ALA A 90 17.67 18.58 -17.38
CA ALA A 90 18.54 19.73 -17.65
C ALA A 90 17.85 21.10 -17.54
N GLY A 91 16.55 21.14 -17.18
CA GLY A 91 15.79 22.37 -16.94
C GLY A 91 15.03 22.92 -18.14
N LYS A 92 14.94 22.18 -19.26
CA LYS A 92 14.10 22.54 -20.42
C LYS A 92 12.62 22.28 -20.14
N VAL A 93 12.07 23.06 -19.21
CA VAL A 93 10.69 22.92 -18.74
C VAL A 93 9.73 23.77 -19.61
N PRO A 94 8.60 23.20 -20.07
CA PRO A 94 7.56 23.93 -20.80
C PRO A 94 7.05 25.19 -20.08
N LYS A 95 6.60 26.19 -20.84
CA LYS A 95 6.09 27.48 -20.34
C LYS A 95 4.58 27.65 -20.52
N THR A 96 4.00 26.99 -21.52
CA THR A 96 2.58 27.12 -21.85
C THR A 96 1.85 25.78 -21.73
N ALA A 97 0.54 25.81 -21.50
CA ALA A 97 -0.27 24.58 -21.40
C ALA A 97 -0.15 23.72 -22.68
N GLY A 98 -0.02 24.36 -23.85
CA GLY A 98 0.21 23.68 -25.13
C GLY A 98 1.55 22.94 -25.17
N GLU A 99 2.64 23.58 -24.73
CA GLU A 99 3.95 22.94 -24.65
C GLU A 99 3.98 21.78 -23.64
N TYR A 100 3.30 21.91 -22.49
CA TYR A 100 3.12 20.79 -21.55
C TYR A 100 2.38 19.63 -22.20
N LYS A 101 1.27 19.92 -22.90
CA LYS A 101 0.53 18.89 -23.64
C LYS A 101 1.42 18.19 -24.66
N GLN A 102 2.29 18.93 -25.35
CA GLN A 102 3.23 18.38 -26.31
C GLN A 102 4.31 17.50 -25.65
N LEU A 103 4.83 17.90 -24.49
CA LEU A 103 5.75 17.09 -23.68
C LEU A 103 5.13 15.73 -23.32
N PHE A 104 3.95 15.72 -22.69
CA PHE A 104 3.26 14.48 -22.34
C PHE A 104 2.93 13.62 -23.57
N THR A 105 2.48 14.24 -24.66
CA THR A 105 2.19 13.52 -25.92
C THR A 105 3.45 12.86 -26.48
N SER A 106 4.59 13.54 -26.42
CA SER A 106 5.88 13.02 -26.91
C SER A 106 6.35 11.83 -26.08
N ILE A 107 6.27 11.93 -24.75
CA ILE A 107 6.63 10.82 -23.84
C ILE A 107 5.67 9.64 -24.04
N LEU A 108 4.36 9.86 -24.08
CA LEU A 108 3.38 8.81 -24.32
C LEU A 108 3.61 8.12 -25.66
N THR A 109 3.96 8.87 -26.71
CA THR A 109 4.25 8.31 -28.04
C THR A 109 5.51 7.45 -27.99
N ALA A 110 6.62 7.99 -27.45
CA ALA A 110 7.88 7.27 -27.30
C ALA A 110 7.72 5.99 -26.44
N ALA A 111 6.92 6.06 -25.38
CA ALA A 111 6.64 4.92 -24.51
C ALA A 111 5.69 3.87 -25.13
N GLY A 112 5.06 4.16 -26.29
CA GLY A 112 4.05 3.30 -26.90
C GLY A 112 2.68 3.36 -26.22
N ASN A 113 2.44 4.38 -25.40
CA ASN A 113 1.24 4.58 -24.59
C ASN A 113 0.27 5.62 -25.19
N TRP A 114 0.65 6.28 -26.29
CA TRP A 114 -0.21 7.21 -27.00
C TRP A 114 -1.42 6.51 -27.63
N ARG A 115 -2.59 7.12 -27.49
CA ARG A 115 -3.86 6.57 -27.98
C ARG A 115 -4.59 7.57 -28.85
N VAL A 116 -4.79 7.18 -30.10
CA VAL A 116 -5.55 7.94 -31.09
C VAL A 116 -7.06 7.75 -30.94
N ASP A 117 -7.50 6.67 -30.30
CA ASP A 117 -8.90 6.29 -30.14
C ASP A 117 -9.59 6.96 -28.94
N LYS A 118 -8.85 7.66 -28.08
CA LYS A 118 -9.40 8.37 -26.92
C LYS A 118 -8.75 9.74 -26.74
N PRO A 119 -9.52 10.75 -26.28
CA PRO A 119 -8.97 12.06 -26.01
C PRO A 119 -8.00 12.00 -24.83
N LEU A 120 -6.88 12.71 -24.95
CA LEU A 120 -5.94 12.91 -23.85
C LEU A 120 -6.55 13.89 -22.82
N ARG A 121 -6.73 13.43 -21.57
CA ARG A 121 -7.46 14.12 -20.50
C ARG A 121 -6.53 14.77 -19.48
N ILE A 122 -5.68 15.69 -19.95
CA ILE A 122 -4.65 16.37 -19.12
C ILE A 122 -4.79 17.90 -19.08
N GLY A 123 -5.83 18.46 -19.70
CA GLY A 123 -6.01 19.91 -19.85
C GLY A 123 -5.84 20.69 -18.54
N PRO A 124 -6.61 20.37 -17.48
CA PRO A 124 -6.50 21.07 -16.19
C PRO A 124 -5.11 20.98 -15.55
N LEU A 125 -4.45 19.82 -15.58
CA LEU A 125 -3.05 19.68 -15.14
C LEU A 125 -2.12 20.62 -15.93
N THR A 126 -2.16 20.57 -17.27
CA THR A 126 -1.25 21.38 -18.10
C THR A 126 -1.45 22.89 -17.89
N HIS A 127 -2.69 23.33 -17.68
CA HIS A 127 -2.99 24.70 -17.32
C HIS A 127 -2.43 25.05 -15.94
N HIS A 128 -2.61 24.17 -14.94
CA HIS A 128 -2.07 24.36 -13.61
C HIS A 128 -0.53 24.48 -13.62
N LEU A 129 0.18 23.61 -14.34
CA LEU A 129 1.64 23.64 -14.48
C LEU A 129 2.14 24.91 -15.19
N ALA A 130 1.40 25.41 -16.19
CA ALA A 130 1.73 26.64 -16.91
C ALA A 130 1.55 27.90 -16.04
N THR A 131 0.54 27.89 -15.17
CA THR A 131 0.27 28.99 -14.23
C THR A 131 1.27 29.00 -13.07
N HIS A 132 1.71 27.84 -12.60
CA HIS A 132 2.64 27.69 -11.46
C HIS A 132 4.09 27.44 -11.90
N LYS A 133 4.67 28.35 -12.68
CA LYS A 133 5.98 28.16 -13.33
C LYS A 133 7.12 27.84 -12.36
N ASN A 134 7.13 28.43 -11.16
CA ASN A 134 8.17 28.19 -10.17
C ASN A 134 8.11 26.75 -9.63
N LEU A 135 6.89 26.24 -9.39
CA LEU A 135 6.67 24.84 -9.03
C LEU A 135 7.21 23.95 -10.13
N SER A 136 6.76 24.13 -11.37
CA SER A 136 7.14 23.27 -12.50
C SER A 136 8.65 23.29 -12.78
N LYS A 137 9.31 24.46 -12.69
CA LYS A 137 10.76 24.61 -12.89
C LYS A 137 11.60 23.88 -11.84
N SER A 138 11.11 23.76 -10.60
CA SER A 138 11.79 23.04 -9.54
C SER A 138 11.46 21.55 -9.57
N LEU A 139 10.19 21.22 -9.81
CA LEU A 139 9.63 19.90 -9.56
C LEU A 139 9.84 18.94 -10.74
N LEU A 140 9.67 19.40 -12.00
CA LEU A 140 9.78 18.51 -13.16
C LEU A 140 11.20 17.99 -13.43
N PRO A 141 12.29 18.80 -13.30
CA PRO A 141 13.63 18.27 -13.43
C PRO A 141 13.92 17.16 -12.41
N PHE A 142 13.48 17.36 -11.16
CA PHE A 142 13.61 16.35 -10.10
C PHE A 142 12.86 15.05 -10.45
N LEU A 143 11.58 15.13 -10.83
CA LEU A 143 10.81 13.94 -11.20
C LEU A 143 11.37 13.24 -12.44
N ALA A 144 11.83 14.00 -13.45
CA ALA A 144 12.43 13.46 -14.66
C ALA A 144 13.72 12.70 -14.33
N SER A 145 14.54 13.22 -13.41
CA SER A 145 15.78 12.57 -12.98
C SER A 145 15.54 11.21 -12.32
N LEU A 146 14.46 11.06 -11.56
CA LEU A 146 14.04 9.79 -10.95
C LEU A 146 13.47 8.84 -12.00
N ALA A 147 12.51 9.31 -12.80
CA ALA A 147 11.84 8.49 -13.81
C ALA A 147 12.80 7.97 -14.89
N ARG A 148 13.83 8.74 -15.27
CA ARG A 148 14.86 8.33 -16.24
C ARG A 148 15.73 7.18 -15.73
N ARG A 149 15.84 7.02 -14.41
CA ARG A 149 16.66 6.02 -13.70
C ARG A 149 15.82 4.87 -13.14
N LEU A 150 14.58 4.70 -13.61
CA LEU A 150 13.72 3.58 -13.21
C LEU A 150 14.38 2.18 -13.36
N PRO A 151 15.18 1.89 -14.42
CA PRO A 151 15.90 0.62 -14.52
C PRO A 151 16.93 0.41 -13.40
N ASP A 152 17.52 1.48 -12.85
CA ASP A 152 18.53 1.40 -11.79
C ASP A 152 17.89 1.00 -10.46
N PHE A 153 16.67 1.48 -10.20
CA PHE A 153 15.88 1.11 -9.02
C PHE A 153 15.34 -0.32 -9.11
N PHE A 154 14.97 -0.76 -10.31
CA PHE A 154 14.29 -2.04 -10.52
C PHE A 154 14.96 -2.89 -11.60
N PRO A 155 16.24 -3.27 -11.44
CA PRO A 155 16.97 -4.04 -12.46
C PRO A 155 16.34 -5.41 -12.73
N SER A 156 15.62 -5.96 -11.75
CA SER A 156 14.86 -7.21 -11.88
C SER A 156 13.35 -6.99 -11.96
N GLY A 157 12.85 -5.75 -12.02
CA GLY A 157 11.42 -5.44 -11.90
C GLY A 157 10.83 -5.80 -10.53
N ILE A 158 9.52 -5.58 -10.38
CA ILE A 158 8.78 -5.85 -9.13
C ILE A 158 8.00 -7.14 -9.29
N ARG A 159 8.23 -8.15 -8.45
CA ARG A 159 7.41 -9.37 -8.41
C ARG A 159 5.99 -9.02 -7.95
N HIS A 160 5.00 -9.66 -8.54
CA HIS A 160 3.62 -9.48 -8.14
C HIS A 160 3.41 -9.93 -6.69
N LEU A 161 2.57 -9.18 -5.98
CA LEU A 161 2.10 -9.52 -4.65
C LEU A 161 1.07 -10.66 -4.78
N GLY A 162 1.25 -11.74 -4.02
CA GLY A 162 0.41 -12.94 -4.09
C GLY A 162 0.87 -14.04 -3.12
N ARG A 163 0.29 -15.25 -3.21
CA ARG A 163 0.67 -16.38 -2.33
C ARG A 163 2.15 -16.74 -2.41
N ASP A 164 2.73 -16.75 -3.62
CA ASP A 164 4.16 -17.08 -3.84
C ASP A 164 5.13 -15.92 -3.57
N ASN A 165 4.58 -14.76 -3.21
CA ASN A 165 5.33 -13.55 -2.89
C ASN A 165 4.48 -12.67 -1.96
N PRO A 166 4.36 -13.06 -0.67
CA PRO A 166 3.38 -12.48 0.25
C PRO A 166 3.78 -11.10 0.78
N ALA A 167 5.01 -10.65 0.51
CA ALA A 167 5.48 -9.32 0.90
C ALA A 167 6.21 -8.64 -0.26
N VAL A 168 5.99 -7.33 -0.41
CA VAL A 168 6.78 -6.44 -1.25
C VAL A 168 7.19 -5.24 -0.39
N HIS A 169 8.47 -4.92 -0.37
CA HIS A 169 9.01 -3.77 0.37
C HIS A 169 9.64 -2.81 -0.62
N LEU A 170 9.18 -1.57 -0.64
CA LEU A 170 9.71 -0.52 -1.51
C LEU A 170 10.25 0.60 -0.64
N ARG A 171 11.46 1.06 -0.94
CA ARG A 171 11.97 2.32 -0.39
C ARG A 171 11.10 3.47 -0.89
N ARG A 172 10.99 4.52 -0.09
CA ARG A 172 10.11 5.64 -0.42
C ARG A 172 10.58 6.37 -1.67
N ILE A 173 11.89 6.41 -1.93
CA ILE A 173 12.42 6.92 -3.20
C ILE A 173 12.04 6.05 -4.41
N GLU A 174 11.91 4.73 -4.23
CA GLU A 174 11.45 3.80 -5.27
C GLU A 174 9.95 4.00 -5.56
N VAL A 175 9.13 4.17 -4.51
CA VAL A 175 7.70 4.55 -4.65
C VAL A 175 7.57 5.88 -5.40
N LEU A 176 8.37 6.88 -5.04
CA LEU A 176 8.39 8.18 -5.70
C LEU A 176 8.79 8.07 -7.17
N ALA A 177 9.80 7.25 -7.50
CA ALA A 177 10.22 7.00 -8.89
C ALA A 177 9.12 6.32 -9.73
N LEU A 178 8.40 5.34 -9.15
CA LEU A 178 7.24 4.70 -9.79
C LEU A 178 6.11 5.71 -10.06
N LEU A 179 5.80 6.57 -9.08
CA LEU A 179 4.78 7.61 -9.24
C LEU A 179 5.20 8.67 -10.26
N ALA A 180 6.47 9.05 -10.31
CA ALA A 180 7.02 9.93 -11.34
C ALA A 180 6.88 9.31 -12.74
N ALA A 181 7.19 8.03 -12.88
CA ALA A 181 7.05 7.31 -14.15
C ALA A 181 5.58 7.17 -14.59
N LEU A 182 4.64 6.95 -13.65
CA LEU A 182 3.21 6.99 -13.90
C LEU A 182 2.72 8.38 -14.31
N PHE A 183 3.21 9.43 -13.63
CA PHE A 183 2.89 10.82 -13.93
C PHE A 183 3.29 11.20 -15.36
N PHE A 184 4.50 10.83 -15.81
CA PHE A 184 4.94 11.07 -17.18
C PHE A 184 4.32 10.12 -18.23
N GLY A 185 3.60 9.09 -17.80
CA GLY A 185 2.97 8.13 -18.71
C GLY A 185 3.95 7.14 -19.35
N ILE A 186 5.05 6.83 -18.65
CA ILE A 186 6.08 5.87 -19.11
C ILE A 186 5.58 4.44 -18.94
N VAL A 187 5.02 4.14 -17.77
CA VAL A 187 4.53 2.81 -17.43
C VAL A 187 3.25 2.51 -18.21
N TYR A 188 3.22 1.40 -18.95
CA TYR A 188 2.04 1.01 -19.71
C TYR A 188 0.85 0.72 -18.77
N PRO A 189 -0.27 1.44 -18.85
CA PRO A 189 -1.34 1.27 -17.87
C PRO A 189 -2.07 -0.08 -17.95
N ARG A 190 -2.06 -0.76 -19.11
CA ARG A 190 -2.78 -2.03 -19.31
C ARG A 190 -1.85 -3.24 -19.26
N GLN A 191 -0.99 -3.30 -18.24
CA GLN A 191 0.02 -4.36 -18.08
C GLN A 191 -0.54 -5.77 -18.27
N ARG A 192 -1.77 -6.01 -17.80
CA ARG A 192 -2.55 -7.23 -18.02
C ARG A 192 -2.43 -7.82 -19.43
N LEU A 193 -2.50 -7.01 -20.48
CA LEU A 193 -2.44 -7.51 -21.87
C LEU A 193 -1.06 -8.06 -22.22
N LEU A 194 -0.01 -7.35 -21.84
CA LEU A 194 1.37 -7.75 -22.08
C LEU A 194 1.75 -8.97 -21.23
N LEU A 195 1.36 -8.95 -19.96
CA LEU A 195 1.58 -10.05 -19.03
C LEU A 195 0.85 -11.34 -19.48
N GLN A 196 -0.38 -11.21 -19.98
CA GLN A 196 -1.12 -12.35 -20.51
C GLN A 196 -0.42 -12.96 -21.72
N GLN A 197 0.14 -12.13 -22.60
CA GLN A 197 0.90 -12.58 -23.76
C GLN A 197 2.19 -13.32 -23.33
N GLN A 198 2.90 -12.81 -22.33
CA GLN A 198 4.10 -13.47 -21.78
C GLN A 198 3.77 -14.85 -21.19
N LEU A 199 2.70 -14.96 -20.40
CA LEU A 199 2.27 -16.24 -19.82
C LEU A 199 1.89 -17.27 -20.90
N GLN A 200 1.22 -16.84 -21.97
CA GLN A 200 0.87 -17.70 -23.10
C GLN A 200 2.12 -18.23 -23.82
N GLN A 201 3.12 -17.37 -24.04
CA GLN A 201 4.41 -17.76 -24.64
C GLN A 201 5.17 -18.77 -23.78
N GLN A 202 5.04 -18.69 -22.46
CA GLN A 202 5.64 -19.63 -21.50
C GLN A 202 4.85 -20.94 -21.35
N GLN A 203 3.82 -21.18 -22.19
CA GLN A 203 2.93 -22.35 -22.13
C GLN A 203 2.27 -22.57 -20.76
N GLN A 204 2.17 -21.52 -19.95
CA GLN A 204 1.48 -21.60 -18.66
C GLN A 204 -0.02 -21.44 -18.91
N GLN A 205 -0.79 -22.54 -18.76
CA GLN A 205 -2.25 -22.46 -18.73
C GLN A 205 -2.69 -21.76 -17.45
N GLN A 206 -2.96 -20.46 -17.55
CA GLN A 206 -3.50 -19.66 -16.45
C GLN A 206 -4.82 -19.02 -16.86
N GLN A 207 -5.68 -18.80 -15.86
CA GLN A 207 -6.86 -17.96 -16.04
C GLN A 207 -6.46 -16.56 -16.51
N PRO A 208 -7.37 -15.84 -17.20
CA PRO A 208 -7.09 -14.48 -17.63
C PRO A 208 -6.71 -13.60 -16.43
N LEU A 209 -5.56 -12.92 -16.51
CA LEU A 209 -5.14 -11.97 -15.50
C LEU A 209 -6.22 -10.90 -15.33
N GLN A 210 -6.52 -10.55 -14.08
CA GLN A 210 -7.45 -9.50 -13.71
C GLN A 210 -6.67 -8.47 -12.89
N MET A 211 -6.54 -7.26 -13.42
CA MET A 211 -5.76 -6.18 -12.78
C MET A 211 -6.44 -4.84 -13.03
N ASN A 212 -6.27 -3.92 -12.08
CA ASN A 212 -6.61 -2.52 -12.33
C ASN A 212 -5.57 -1.87 -13.25
N ALA A 213 -5.83 -0.65 -13.71
CA ALA A 213 -4.94 0.10 -14.58
C ALA A 213 -4.72 1.51 -14.02
N PRO A 214 -3.48 1.89 -13.65
CA PRO A 214 -3.13 3.23 -13.15
C PRO A 214 -3.03 4.25 -14.31
N ASP A 215 -4.09 4.36 -15.11
CA ASP A 215 -4.16 5.23 -16.30
C ASP A 215 -4.61 6.66 -15.93
N MET A 216 -3.66 7.50 -15.53
CA MET A 216 -3.95 8.90 -15.16
C MET A 216 -4.34 9.78 -16.37
N HIS A 217 -3.89 9.42 -17.57
CA HIS A 217 -3.91 10.26 -18.77
C HIS A 217 -5.23 10.17 -19.56
N TYR A 218 -5.88 9.01 -19.55
CA TYR A 218 -7.08 8.76 -20.35
C TYR A 218 -8.34 8.48 -19.51
N ARG A 219 -8.22 8.27 -18.19
CA ARG A 219 -9.38 8.09 -17.29
C ARG A 219 -9.84 9.38 -16.59
N GLY A 220 -9.08 10.46 -16.72
CA GLY A 220 -9.48 11.78 -16.20
C GLY A 220 -9.01 12.09 -14.77
N PHE A 221 -8.05 11.32 -14.23
CA PHE A 221 -7.37 11.66 -12.98
C PHE A 221 -6.87 13.13 -12.98
N PHE A 222 -6.27 13.54 -14.10
CA PHE A 222 -5.77 14.91 -14.30
C PHE A 222 -6.83 15.96 -14.64
N GLU A 223 -8.11 15.60 -14.66
CA GLU A 223 -9.22 16.54 -14.82
C GLU A 223 -9.90 16.90 -13.50
N ARG A 224 -9.71 16.10 -12.44
CA ARG A 224 -10.26 16.36 -11.11
C ARG A 224 -9.21 17.07 -10.25
N PRO A 225 -9.33 18.39 -9.98
CA PRO A 225 -8.28 19.17 -9.30
C PRO A 225 -7.79 18.58 -7.99
N PRO A 226 -8.66 18.15 -7.06
CA PRO A 226 -8.18 17.59 -5.81
C PRO A 226 -7.31 16.33 -5.97
N LYS A 227 -7.48 15.55 -7.04
CA LYS A 227 -6.66 14.35 -7.31
C LYS A 227 -5.25 14.73 -7.76
N TYR A 228 -5.16 15.48 -8.86
CA TYR A 228 -3.84 15.84 -9.38
C TYR A 228 -3.09 16.83 -8.49
N GLN A 229 -3.80 17.73 -7.80
CA GLN A 229 -3.18 18.65 -6.84
C GLN A 229 -2.62 17.91 -5.63
N SER A 230 -3.29 16.85 -5.15
CA SER A 230 -2.74 16.01 -4.08
C SER A 230 -1.47 15.30 -4.53
N LEU A 231 -1.45 14.77 -5.76
CA LEU A 231 -0.24 14.15 -6.33
C LEU A 231 0.91 15.16 -6.49
N LEU A 232 0.62 16.39 -6.96
CA LEU A 232 1.62 17.45 -7.04
C LEU A 232 2.13 17.87 -5.65
N GLN A 233 1.25 17.94 -4.65
CA GLN A 233 1.62 18.22 -3.26
C GLN A 233 2.54 17.13 -2.70
N TYR A 234 2.21 15.86 -2.95
CA TYR A 234 3.07 14.72 -2.62
C TYR A 234 4.46 14.89 -3.24
N PHE A 235 4.54 15.13 -4.55
CA PHE A 235 5.83 15.33 -5.22
C PHE A 235 6.62 16.51 -4.65
N GLN A 236 5.96 17.62 -4.33
CA GLN A 236 6.62 18.80 -3.75
C GLN A 236 7.18 18.51 -2.35
N GLN A 237 6.40 17.91 -1.46
CA GLN A 237 6.84 17.54 -0.12
C GLN A 237 7.94 16.49 -0.17
N MET A 238 7.83 15.51 -1.07
CA MET A 238 8.86 14.52 -1.27
C MET A 238 10.15 15.12 -1.83
N HIS A 239 10.09 16.08 -2.75
CA HIS A 239 11.28 16.78 -3.22
C HIS A 239 12.01 17.49 -2.06
N GLN A 240 11.28 18.10 -1.14
CA GLN A 240 11.85 18.71 0.06
C GLN A 240 12.45 17.68 1.02
N THR A 241 11.80 16.53 1.18
CA THR A 241 12.20 15.49 2.14
C THR A 241 13.36 14.63 1.64
N VAL A 242 13.39 14.24 0.36
CA VAL A 242 14.38 13.30 -0.20
C VAL A 242 15.33 13.94 -1.22
N GLY A 243 15.16 15.23 -1.56
CA GLY A 243 15.97 15.89 -2.58
C GLY A 243 17.47 15.84 -2.32
N SER A 244 17.91 16.12 -1.09
CA SER A 244 19.33 16.03 -0.72
C SER A 244 19.84 14.59 -0.73
N CYS A 245 19.03 13.62 -0.29
CA CYS A 245 19.34 12.19 -0.41
C CYS A 245 19.54 11.77 -1.86
N TRP A 246 18.66 12.25 -2.74
CA TRP A 246 18.76 11.96 -4.16
C TRP A 246 20.03 12.56 -4.79
N GLN A 247 20.39 13.80 -4.45
CA GLN A 247 21.64 14.41 -4.90
C GLN A 247 22.88 13.59 -4.45
N GLN A 248 22.86 13.03 -3.25
CA GLN A 248 23.93 12.15 -2.78
C GLN A 248 24.00 10.84 -3.58
N MET A 249 22.86 10.21 -3.90
CA MET A 249 22.82 9.03 -4.77
C MET A 249 23.38 9.34 -6.16
N LEU A 250 23.02 10.49 -6.74
CA LEU A 250 23.55 10.94 -8.02
C LEU A 250 25.07 11.15 -8.00
N GLN A 251 25.60 11.75 -6.92
CA GLN A 251 27.04 11.94 -6.75
C GLN A 251 27.78 10.61 -6.55
N ARG A 252 27.16 9.65 -5.86
CA ARG A 252 27.71 8.31 -5.65
C ARG A 252 27.68 7.45 -6.92
N GLY A 253 26.75 7.74 -7.83
CA GLY A 253 26.58 7.01 -9.10
C GLY A 253 25.74 5.74 -8.97
N ASP A 254 25.02 5.54 -7.87
CA ASP A 254 24.11 4.41 -7.67
C ASP A 254 22.91 4.79 -6.81
N VAL A 255 21.82 4.06 -6.96
CA VAL A 255 20.54 4.32 -6.28
C VAL A 255 20.32 3.46 -5.03
N GLY A 256 21.34 2.74 -4.56
CA GLY A 256 21.25 1.85 -3.39
C GLY A 256 21.02 2.62 -2.07
N PRO A 257 20.83 1.91 -0.95
CA PRO A 257 20.61 2.55 0.34
C PRO A 257 21.72 3.53 0.74
N LEU A 258 21.37 4.65 1.35
CA LEU A 258 22.29 5.63 1.90
C LEU A 258 22.73 5.21 3.31
N ARG A 259 23.97 5.56 3.65
CA ARG A 259 24.50 5.33 5.00
C ARG A 259 24.29 6.59 5.82
N CYS A 260 23.55 6.45 6.92
CA CYS A 260 23.44 7.49 7.92
C CYS A 260 24.56 7.33 8.97
N SER A 261 25.44 8.32 9.08
CA SER A 261 26.46 8.37 10.13
C SER A 261 25.88 8.90 11.45
N SER A 262 26.29 8.35 12.59
CA SER A 262 25.83 8.76 13.93
C SER A 262 26.11 10.23 14.29
N SER A 263 26.98 10.91 13.54
CA SER A 263 27.32 12.32 13.70
C SER A 263 26.46 13.30 12.87
N SER A 264 25.53 12.81 12.04
CA SER A 264 24.71 13.69 11.17
C SER A 264 23.44 14.23 11.84
N SER A 265 23.35 14.15 13.17
CA SER A 265 22.36 14.90 13.93
C SER A 265 22.74 16.38 13.94
N SER A 266 22.23 17.11 12.96
CA SER A 266 22.14 18.58 12.84
C SER A 266 23.13 19.34 11.93
N SER A 267 22.51 20.19 11.09
CA SER A 267 22.95 21.51 10.60
C SER A 267 23.89 21.70 9.40
N SER A 268 24.02 20.75 8.45
CA SER A 268 24.43 21.13 7.09
C SER A 268 23.24 21.02 6.13
N SER A 269 22.81 22.14 5.54
CA SER A 269 21.70 22.24 4.58
C SER A 269 21.87 21.42 3.29
N SER A 270 23.00 20.73 3.12
CA SER A 270 23.37 19.93 1.95
C SER A 270 23.29 18.40 2.15
N GLY A 271 22.99 17.92 3.37
CA GLY A 271 22.99 16.48 3.71
C GLY A 271 21.62 15.79 3.58
N CYS A 272 21.61 14.49 3.27
CA CYS A 272 20.43 13.64 3.40
C CYS A 272 19.94 13.61 4.86
N ARG A 273 18.63 13.80 5.08
CA ARG A 273 18.04 13.72 6.42
C ARG A 273 17.95 12.28 6.89
N CYS A 274 18.38 12.02 8.12
CA CYS A 274 18.29 10.71 8.76
C CYS A 274 17.47 10.79 10.04
N THR A 275 16.76 9.72 10.36
CA THR A 275 15.97 9.58 11.60
C THR A 275 16.48 8.37 12.38
N GLU A 276 16.77 8.54 13.66
CA GLU A 276 17.10 7.43 14.56
C GLU A 276 15.85 6.59 14.82
N VAL A 277 15.98 5.27 14.65
CA VAL A 277 14.98 4.27 15.04
C VAL A 277 15.63 3.21 15.90
N THR A 278 14.83 2.55 16.72
CA THR A 278 15.28 1.40 17.51
C THR A 278 14.63 0.14 16.95
N PHE A 279 15.45 -0.84 16.59
CA PHE A 279 15.01 -2.14 16.11
C PHE A 279 15.66 -3.24 16.94
N LEU A 280 14.85 -4.06 17.62
CA LEU A 280 15.32 -5.14 18.51
C LEU A 280 16.40 -4.66 19.50
N GLY A 281 16.18 -3.50 20.13
CA GLY A 281 17.10 -2.89 21.09
C GLY A 281 18.34 -2.22 20.49
N THR A 282 18.54 -2.30 19.17
CA THR A 282 19.65 -1.67 18.47
C THR A 282 19.21 -0.35 17.83
N LYS A 283 19.93 0.73 18.15
CA LYS A 283 19.73 2.03 17.51
C LYS A 283 20.34 2.02 16.11
N ARG A 284 19.60 2.51 15.12
CA ARG A 284 20.04 2.68 13.75
C ARG A 284 19.45 3.96 13.16
N HIS A 285 20.05 4.45 12.09
CA HIS A 285 19.59 5.67 11.43
C HIS A 285 19.09 5.34 10.03
N VAL A 286 17.87 5.77 9.71
CA VAL A 286 17.22 5.54 8.41
C VAL A 286 17.18 6.86 7.66
N ALA A 287 17.71 6.88 6.44
CA ALA A 287 17.65 8.04 5.56
C ALA A 287 16.21 8.25 5.07
N ALA A 288 15.78 9.49 4.88
CA ALA A 288 14.43 9.80 4.43
C ALA A 288 14.06 9.14 3.08
N ALA A 289 15.05 8.94 2.20
CA ALA A 289 14.87 8.22 0.93
C ALA A 289 14.70 6.70 1.10
N ASP A 290 15.27 6.13 2.17
CA ASP A 290 15.31 4.70 2.46
C ASP A 290 14.24 4.27 3.49
N GLU A 291 13.38 5.19 3.94
CA GLU A 291 12.13 4.83 4.61
C GLU A 291 11.33 3.86 3.73
N VAL A 292 10.59 2.93 4.32
CA VAL A 292 9.99 1.79 3.60
C VAL A 292 8.47 1.86 3.63
N VAL A 293 7.86 1.55 2.48
CA VAL A 293 6.43 1.20 2.36
C VAL A 293 6.35 -0.29 2.07
N SER A 294 5.64 -1.03 2.93
CA SER A 294 5.52 -2.48 2.88
C SER A 294 4.10 -2.91 2.52
N PHE A 295 3.98 -3.86 1.61
CA PHE A 295 2.72 -4.41 1.11
C PHE A 295 2.67 -5.89 1.46
N TYR A 296 1.60 -6.32 2.13
CA TYR A 296 1.42 -7.69 2.61
C TYR A 296 0.18 -8.31 2.00
N PHE A 297 0.34 -9.50 1.41
CA PHE A 297 -0.74 -10.32 0.91
C PHE A 297 -1.24 -11.25 2.01
N GLN A 298 -2.46 -11.03 2.48
CA GLN A 298 -3.07 -11.80 3.56
C GLN A 298 -4.00 -12.87 2.97
N VAL A 299 -3.77 -14.12 3.36
CA VAL A 299 -4.54 -15.30 2.95
C VAL A 299 -4.78 -16.23 4.15
N PRO A 300 -5.74 -17.18 4.12
CA PRO A 300 -6.01 -18.05 5.26
C PRO A 300 -4.89 -19.07 5.53
N GLU A 301 -4.21 -19.55 4.50
CA GLU A 301 -3.15 -20.56 4.60
C GLU A 301 -1.94 -19.99 5.33
N GLU A 302 -1.27 -20.77 6.18
CA GLU A 302 -0.04 -20.36 6.87
C GLU A 302 0.91 -19.63 5.91
N THR A 303 1.42 -18.47 6.34
CA THR A 303 2.21 -17.60 5.48
C THR A 303 3.46 -17.13 6.22
N VAL A 304 4.62 -17.28 5.58
CA VAL A 304 5.89 -16.71 6.03
C VAL A 304 6.03 -15.32 5.42
N PHE A 305 6.16 -14.30 6.26
CA PHE A 305 6.47 -12.94 5.82
C PHE A 305 7.93 -12.65 6.17
N THR A 306 8.70 -12.22 5.17
CA THR A 306 10.07 -11.73 5.35
C THR A 306 10.03 -10.20 5.47
N SER A 307 10.73 -9.61 6.43
CA SER A 307 10.80 -8.16 6.63
C SER A 307 11.76 -7.50 5.64
N PRO A 308 11.78 -6.15 5.53
CA PRO A 308 12.80 -5.45 4.75
C PRO A 308 14.24 -5.79 5.14
N GLU A 309 14.45 -6.20 6.39
CA GLU A 309 15.75 -6.55 6.97
C GLU A 309 16.05 -8.06 6.90
N GLY A 310 15.17 -8.85 6.29
CA GLY A 310 15.34 -10.30 6.13
C GLY A 310 14.85 -11.15 7.30
N PHE A 311 14.14 -10.59 8.28
CA PHE A 311 13.58 -11.36 9.39
C PHE A 311 12.29 -12.04 8.98
N GLU A 312 12.15 -13.32 9.28
CA GLU A 312 10.94 -14.07 8.96
C GLU A 312 10.01 -14.14 10.16
N VAL A 313 8.72 -13.93 9.92
CA VAL A 313 7.63 -14.18 10.87
C VAL A 313 6.62 -15.11 10.22
N VAL A 314 6.18 -16.12 10.97
CA VAL A 314 5.16 -17.06 10.52
C VAL A 314 3.81 -16.60 11.04
N ARG A 315 2.88 -16.29 10.13
CA ARG A 315 1.48 -16.08 10.48
C ARG A 315 0.75 -17.43 10.36
N PRO A 316 0.18 -17.95 11.46
CA PRO A 316 -0.45 -19.27 11.45
C PRO A 316 -1.68 -19.31 10.54
N GLU A 317 -2.10 -20.52 10.16
CA GLU A 317 -3.33 -20.75 9.41
C GLU A 317 -4.56 -20.17 10.13
N ILE A 318 -5.44 -19.50 9.37
CA ILE A 318 -6.70 -18.96 9.84
C ILE A 318 -7.82 -19.91 9.39
N LYS A 319 -8.36 -20.67 10.34
CA LYS A 319 -9.55 -21.50 10.12
C LYS A 319 -10.79 -20.72 10.53
N LEU A 320 -11.61 -20.33 9.55
CA LEU A 320 -12.83 -19.57 9.80
C LEU A 320 -13.76 -20.29 10.78
N GLU A 321 -13.84 -21.62 10.72
CA GLU A 321 -14.76 -22.37 11.58
C GLU A 321 -14.35 -22.30 13.05
N ASN A 322 -13.05 -22.25 13.35
CA ASN A 322 -12.56 -21.98 14.70
C ASN A 322 -13.03 -20.60 15.17
N VAL A 323 -12.98 -19.57 14.32
CA VAL A 323 -13.45 -18.22 14.70
C VAL A 323 -14.94 -18.18 15.03
N LEU A 324 -15.73 -18.99 14.33
CA LEU A 324 -17.19 -19.01 14.43
C LEU A 324 -17.73 -20.04 15.44
N GLN A 325 -16.90 -20.99 15.89
CA GLN A 325 -17.27 -22.05 16.84
C GLN A 325 -16.52 -21.94 18.17
N ASP A 326 -15.28 -21.45 18.16
CA ASP A 326 -14.51 -21.23 19.37
C ASP A 326 -15.03 -20.00 20.11
N LYS A 327 -15.05 -20.10 21.43
CA LYS A 327 -15.54 -19.07 22.35
C LYS A 327 -14.54 -17.93 22.54
N LEU A 328 -14.04 -17.35 21.45
CA LEU A 328 -13.16 -16.17 21.49
C LEU A 328 -13.93 -14.98 22.08
N PRO A 329 -13.34 -14.23 23.03
CA PRO A 329 -14.05 -13.11 23.66
C PRO A 329 -14.32 -12.00 22.66
N LEU A 330 -15.54 -11.43 22.70
CA LEU A 330 -15.84 -10.19 21.98
C LEU A 330 -15.09 -9.02 22.61
N LEU A 331 -14.23 -8.38 21.83
CA LEU A 331 -13.44 -7.25 22.26
C LEU A 331 -14.27 -5.96 22.26
N PRO A 332 -13.80 -4.87 22.92
CA PRO A 332 -14.52 -3.60 22.91
C PRO A 332 -14.76 -3.05 21.50
N ILE A 333 -15.93 -2.46 21.29
CA ILE A 333 -16.28 -1.66 20.12
C ILE A 333 -16.60 -0.24 20.59
N GLN A 334 -16.00 0.76 19.93
CA GLN A 334 -16.22 2.18 20.21
C GLN A 334 -16.78 2.86 18.96
N VAL A 335 -17.89 3.57 19.10
CA VAL A 335 -18.55 4.28 18.00
C VAL A 335 -18.19 5.77 18.06
N HIS A 336 -17.52 6.25 17.03
CA HIS A 336 -17.17 7.65 16.86
C HIS A 336 -18.15 8.29 15.88
N LEU A 337 -19.15 9.02 16.42
CA LEU A 337 -20.23 9.59 15.61
C LEU A 337 -19.70 10.51 14.50
N ASN A 338 -18.75 11.38 14.83
CA ASN A 338 -18.08 12.30 13.89
C ASN A 338 -16.68 11.82 13.51
N GLY A 339 -16.38 10.52 13.70
CA GLY A 339 -15.07 9.95 13.43
C GLY A 339 -14.74 9.84 11.94
N ASP A 340 -13.45 9.77 11.65
CA ASP A 340 -12.87 9.68 10.31
C ASP A 340 -11.75 8.64 10.34
N ILE A 341 -11.86 7.62 9.48
CA ILE A 341 -10.90 6.51 9.40
C ILE A 341 -9.49 7.04 9.11
N THR A 342 -9.37 8.05 8.25
CA THR A 342 -8.08 8.58 7.80
C THR A 342 -7.31 9.32 8.89
N LYS A 343 -8.01 9.67 9.98
CA LYS A 343 -7.49 10.41 11.14
C LYS A 343 -7.33 9.52 12.39
N ALA A 344 -7.53 8.21 12.26
CA ALA A 344 -7.36 7.25 13.34
C ALA A 344 -5.87 6.88 13.48
N ASP A 345 -5.19 7.53 14.41
CA ASP A 345 -3.75 7.35 14.63
C ASP A 345 -3.41 5.98 15.21
N GLY A 346 -2.35 5.38 14.68
CA GLY A 346 -1.87 4.04 15.03
C GLY A 346 -2.80 2.88 14.64
N ALA A 347 -4.08 3.13 14.35
CA ALA A 347 -5.06 2.12 14.01
C ALA A 347 -4.79 1.45 12.65
N VAL A 348 -5.34 0.24 12.48
CA VAL A 348 -5.50 -0.37 11.15
C VAL A 348 -6.66 0.33 10.45
N GLN A 349 -6.35 1.24 9.53
CA GLN A 349 -7.33 2.04 8.78
C GLN A 349 -7.91 1.21 7.64
N VAL A 350 -9.21 0.94 7.68
CA VAL A 350 -9.85 0.09 6.67
C VAL A 350 -10.11 0.89 5.39
N ASP A 351 -9.60 0.38 4.28
CA ASP A 351 -9.96 0.78 2.93
C ASP A 351 -11.11 -0.11 2.43
N PHE A 352 -12.24 0.52 2.10
CA PHE A 352 -13.45 -0.11 1.56
C PHE A 352 -13.26 -0.39 0.07
N ALA A 353 -12.29 -1.24 -0.21
CA ALA A 353 -11.74 -1.44 -1.53
C ALA A 353 -12.73 -2.05 -2.53
N ASP A 354 -12.50 -1.80 -3.82
CA ASP A 354 -12.90 -2.72 -4.88
C ASP A 354 -11.95 -3.93 -4.90
N ARG A 355 -12.40 -5.07 -5.42
CA ARG A 355 -11.51 -6.22 -5.64
C ARG A 355 -10.33 -5.85 -6.57
N PHE A 356 -10.52 -4.88 -7.45
CA PHE A 356 -9.45 -4.24 -8.20
C PHE A 356 -8.90 -3.06 -7.40
N LEU A 357 -7.89 -3.29 -6.55
CA LEU A 357 -7.30 -2.27 -5.68
C LEU A 357 -7.07 -0.93 -6.38
N GLY A 358 -7.33 0.15 -5.64
CA GLY A 358 -7.39 1.51 -6.14
C GLY A 358 -8.69 1.83 -6.87
N GLY A 359 -9.64 0.91 -6.97
CA GLY A 359 -10.99 1.08 -7.53
C GLY A 359 -11.04 2.01 -8.75
N LEU A 360 -11.74 3.13 -8.59
CA LEU A 360 -11.91 4.15 -9.61
C LEU A 360 -11.01 5.37 -9.38
N THR A 361 -9.89 5.23 -8.67
CA THR A 361 -8.97 6.33 -8.32
C THR A 361 -8.52 7.10 -9.56
N MET A 362 -8.32 6.43 -10.69
CA MET A 362 -7.89 7.06 -11.94
C MET A 362 -9.01 7.84 -12.67
N HIS A 363 -10.27 7.71 -12.26
CA HIS A 363 -11.42 8.31 -12.95
C HIS A 363 -11.79 9.68 -12.40
N ALA A 364 -12.18 10.63 -13.27
CA ALA A 364 -12.48 12.01 -12.85
C ALA A 364 -13.63 12.10 -11.82
N ASP A 365 -14.67 11.29 -12.01
CA ASP A 365 -15.98 11.47 -11.35
C ASP A 365 -16.11 10.73 -10.01
N HIS A 366 -15.11 9.96 -9.62
CA HIS A 366 -15.18 9.08 -8.45
C HIS A 366 -14.24 9.54 -7.34
N LEU A 367 -14.81 9.80 -6.17
CA LEU A 367 -14.04 10.08 -4.97
C LEU A 367 -14.81 9.60 -3.73
N ALA A 368 -15.14 8.31 -3.74
CA ALA A 368 -15.69 7.64 -2.58
C ALA A 368 -14.54 7.28 -1.62
N GLN A 369 -14.73 6.31 -0.73
CA GLN A 369 -13.83 6.11 0.40
C GLN A 369 -12.44 5.59 -0.02
N GLU A 370 -12.37 4.59 -0.90
CA GLU A 370 -11.10 4.07 -1.43
C GLU A 370 -10.34 5.15 -2.22
N GLU A 371 -11.00 5.81 -3.17
CA GLU A 371 -10.35 6.85 -3.98
C GLU A 371 -9.92 8.06 -3.16
N LEU A 372 -10.64 8.39 -2.09
CA LEU A 372 -10.25 9.42 -1.15
C LEU A 372 -8.96 9.01 -0.43
N ILE A 373 -8.88 7.79 0.10
CA ILE A 373 -7.66 7.28 0.75
C ILE A 373 -6.46 7.33 -0.21
N PHE A 374 -6.62 6.84 -1.44
CA PHE A 374 -5.56 6.87 -2.46
C PHE A 374 -5.20 8.30 -2.91
N THR A 375 -6.14 9.24 -2.83
CA THR A 375 -5.87 10.65 -3.10
C THR A 375 -5.06 11.28 -1.97
N LEU A 376 -5.38 11.00 -0.71
CA LEU A 376 -4.64 11.52 0.44
C LEU A 376 -3.27 10.86 0.61
N LYS A 377 -3.17 9.57 0.26
CA LYS A 377 -1.98 8.71 0.36
C LYS A 377 -1.54 8.21 -1.03
N PRO A 378 -0.95 9.07 -1.90
CA PRO A 378 -0.60 8.68 -3.27
C PRO A 378 0.36 7.47 -3.37
N GLU A 379 1.13 7.20 -2.32
CA GLU A 379 2.02 6.03 -2.21
C GLU A 379 1.28 4.70 -2.38
N LEU A 380 -0.04 4.65 -2.12
CA LEU A 380 -0.85 3.45 -2.33
C LEU A 380 -1.05 3.10 -3.81
N ILE A 381 -0.98 4.07 -4.73
CA ILE A 381 -1.26 3.87 -6.16
C ILE A 381 -0.33 2.80 -6.78
N VAL A 382 0.91 2.67 -6.28
CA VAL A 382 1.87 1.71 -6.84
C VAL A 382 1.43 0.26 -6.66
N VAL A 383 0.57 -0.06 -5.68
CA VAL A 383 0.03 -1.42 -5.48
C VAL A 383 -0.72 -1.93 -6.70
N MET A 384 -1.30 -1.02 -7.50
CA MET A 384 -2.02 -1.32 -8.74
C MET A 384 -1.10 -1.90 -9.83
N LEU A 385 0.22 -1.69 -9.74
CA LEU A 385 1.19 -2.17 -10.72
C LEU A 385 1.47 -3.66 -10.59
N PHE A 386 1.36 -4.21 -9.39
CA PHE A 386 1.86 -5.55 -9.07
C PHE A 386 0.85 -6.42 -8.31
N THR A 387 -0.44 -6.07 -8.33
CA THR A 387 -1.49 -6.82 -7.63
C THR A 387 -2.62 -7.22 -8.58
N GLN A 388 -3.06 -8.47 -8.49
CA GLN A 388 -4.25 -8.96 -9.21
C GLN A 388 -5.53 -8.65 -8.44
N ALA A 389 -6.68 -8.81 -9.08
CA ALA A 389 -7.97 -8.62 -8.44
C ALA A 389 -8.16 -9.64 -7.30
N LEU A 390 -8.44 -9.13 -6.10
CA LEU A 390 -8.61 -9.93 -4.90
C LEU A 390 -9.71 -10.98 -5.06
N LYS A 391 -9.44 -12.19 -4.59
CA LYS A 391 -10.41 -13.28 -4.40
C LYS A 391 -11.10 -13.16 -3.04
N ALA A 392 -12.09 -14.01 -2.78
CA ALA A 392 -12.88 -13.97 -1.55
C ALA A 392 -12.05 -14.15 -0.26
N ASP A 393 -10.91 -14.82 -0.37
CA ASP A 393 -9.98 -15.22 0.68
C ASP A 393 -8.64 -14.47 0.60
N GLU A 394 -8.63 -13.26 0.03
CA GLU A 394 -7.40 -12.46 -0.12
C GLU A 394 -7.61 -11.05 0.41
N ALA A 395 -6.67 -10.50 1.15
CA ALA A 395 -6.67 -9.08 1.51
C ALA A 395 -5.27 -8.49 1.34
N VAL A 396 -5.17 -7.17 1.26
CA VAL A 396 -3.86 -6.49 1.22
C VAL A 396 -3.76 -5.52 2.38
N VAL A 397 -2.64 -5.59 3.10
CA VAL A 397 -2.30 -4.63 4.15
C VAL A 397 -1.08 -3.84 3.70
N VAL A 398 -1.15 -2.51 3.79
CA VAL A 398 -0.03 -1.61 3.47
C VAL A 398 0.40 -0.89 4.74
N LYS A 399 1.68 -0.99 5.08
CA LYS A 399 2.30 -0.27 6.21
C LYS A 399 3.29 0.77 5.67
N GLY A 400 3.20 1.99 6.17
CA GLY A 400 4.13 3.07 5.86
C GLY A 400 3.60 4.10 4.87
N ALA A 401 2.40 3.94 4.29
CA ALA A 401 1.84 4.92 3.37
C ALA A 401 1.28 6.15 4.11
N GLU A 402 1.92 7.31 3.92
CA GLU A 402 1.55 8.56 4.60
C GLU A 402 0.49 9.36 3.84
N SER A 403 -0.20 10.23 4.56
CA SER A 403 -1.06 11.26 4.00
C SER A 403 -0.25 12.54 3.73
N PHE A 404 -0.49 13.24 2.62
CA PHE A 404 0.29 14.46 2.26
C PHE A 404 -0.55 15.74 2.27
N THR A 405 -1.87 15.58 2.33
CA THR A 405 -2.86 16.65 2.38
C THR A 405 -3.93 16.32 3.41
N LEU A 406 -4.61 17.34 3.94
CA LEU A 406 -5.90 17.17 4.60
C LEU A 406 -7.04 17.49 3.63
N TYR A 407 -8.26 17.23 4.06
CA TYR A 407 -9.44 17.45 3.23
C TYR A 407 -10.66 17.92 4.03
N ARG A 408 -11.63 18.47 3.30
CA ARG A 408 -13.02 18.59 3.72
C ARG A 408 -13.95 18.11 2.61
N GLY A 409 -15.21 17.89 2.96
CA GLY A 409 -16.22 17.42 2.01
C GLY A 409 -15.96 15.99 1.56
N TYR A 410 -16.80 15.51 0.66
CA TYR A 410 -16.79 14.13 0.16
C TYR A 410 -17.38 14.07 -1.25
N GLU A 411 -16.91 13.15 -2.09
CA GLU A 411 -17.29 13.06 -3.51
C GLU A 411 -17.23 14.42 -4.23
N ARG A 412 -18.39 15.00 -4.58
CA ARG A 412 -18.51 16.24 -5.35
C ARG A 412 -17.99 17.46 -4.57
N THR A 413 -18.16 17.49 -3.25
CA THR A 413 -17.75 18.61 -2.38
C THR A 413 -16.34 18.46 -1.83
N PHE A 414 -15.61 17.41 -2.23
CA PHE A 414 -14.26 17.17 -1.75
C PHE A 414 -13.30 18.26 -2.20
N GLU A 415 -12.54 18.76 -1.23
CA GLU A 415 -11.53 19.79 -1.42
C GLU A 415 -10.33 19.50 -0.52
N LEU A 416 -9.14 19.73 -1.05
CA LEU A 416 -7.90 19.70 -0.26
C LEU A 416 -7.85 20.89 0.69
N ARG A 417 -7.24 20.67 1.85
CA ARG A 417 -7.01 21.69 2.87
C ARG A 417 -5.55 21.69 3.30
N ALA A 418 -5.11 22.88 3.73
CA ALA A 418 -3.86 23.01 4.46
C ALA A 418 -3.92 22.13 5.72
N ALA A 419 -2.78 21.54 6.07
CA ALA A 419 -2.72 20.62 7.17
C ALA A 419 -2.65 21.36 8.51
N GLU A 420 -3.69 21.23 9.32
CA GLU A 420 -3.72 21.63 10.71
C GLU A 420 -4.11 20.39 11.52
N VAL A 421 -3.13 19.81 12.21
CA VAL A 421 -3.30 18.59 13.01
C VAL A 421 -3.27 18.99 14.48
N PRO A 422 -4.26 18.60 15.30
CA PRO A 422 -4.26 18.85 16.73
C PRO A 422 -3.00 18.30 17.41
N GLU A 423 -2.56 18.98 18.46
CA GLU A 423 -1.43 18.52 19.28
C GLU A 423 -1.65 17.08 19.76
N GLY A 424 -0.58 16.27 19.71
CA GLY A 424 -0.63 14.85 20.08
C GLY A 424 -1.22 13.92 19.02
N CYS A 425 -1.77 14.45 17.92
CA CYS A 425 -2.18 13.66 16.75
C CYS A 425 -1.11 13.75 15.65
N HIS A 426 -1.06 12.73 14.79
CA HIS A 426 -0.28 12.77 13.56
C HIS A 426 -1.12 12.60 12.29
N TRP A 427 -2.32 12.02 12.37
CA TRP A 427 -3.24 11.70 11.27
C TRP A 427 -2.57 11.05 10.06
N SER A 428 -1.59 10.20 10.33
CA SER A 428 -0.67 9.65 9.32
C SER A 428 -0.03 10.70 8.37
N LEU A 429 -0.01 11.97 8.74
CA LEU A 429 0.45 13.06 7.89
C LEU A 429 1.98 13.06 7.77
N HIS A 430 2.46 13.29 6.56
CA HIS A 430 3.88 13.40 6.26
C HIS A 430 4.58 14.42 7.17
N GLY A 431 5.68 13.99 7.77
CA GLY A 431 6.47 14.80 8.70
C GLY A 431 5.99 14.75 10.15
N LEU A 432 4.77 14.27 10.43
CA LEU A 432 4.24 14.05 11.78
C LEU A 432 4.15 12.57 12.15
N CYS A 433 3.86 11.69 11.18
CA CYS A 433 3.67 10.27 11.44
C CYS A 433 4.99 9.62 11.91
N PRO A 434 5.02 8.92 13.06
CA PRO A 434 6.26 8.37 13.60
C PRO A 434 6.79 7.20 12.75
N LEU A 435 8.09 6.92 12.87
CA LEU A 435 8.77 5.82 12.18
C LEU A 435 8.94 4.63 13.13
N ASP A 436 8.65 3.42 12.67
CA ASP A 436 8.87 2.19 13.42
C ASP A 436 10.32 1.67 13.26
N GLY A 437 10.67 0.61 14.00
CA GLY A 437 12.01 0.02 13.97
C GLY A 437 12.42 -0.51 12.59
N LEU A 438 11.47 -0.89 11.73
CA LEU A 438 11.71 -1.37 10.37
C LEU A 438 11.81 -0.22 9.35
N GLY A 439 11.81 1.04 9.80
CA GLY A 439 11.92 2.20 8.92
C GLY A 439 10.63 2.50 8.16
N ARG A 440 9.47 2.05 8.65
CA ARG A 440 8.16 2.30 8.03
C ARG A 440 7.38 3.30 8.88
N ARG A 441 6.57 4.14 8.26
CA ARG A 441 5.71 5.07 9.02
C ARG A 441 4.58 4.32 9.71
N ALA A 442 4.17 4.79 10.90
CA ALA A 442 3.10 4.22 11.72
C ALA A 442 1.69 4.50 11.14
N ALA A 443 1.50 4.16 9.87
CA ALA A 443 0.27 4.25 9.13
C ALA A 443 0.00 2.90 8.47
N THR A 444 -1.09 2.25 8.86
CA THR A 444 -1.48 0.93 8.35
C THR A 444 -2.83 1.03 7.66
N VAL A 445 -2.91 0.63 6.40
CA VAL A 445 -4.14 0.57 5.61
C VAL A 445 -4.46 -0.88 5.28
N ALA A 446 -5.67 -1.34 5.58
CA ALA A 446 -6.14 -2.68 5.23
C ALA A 446 -7.21 -2.60 4.13
N ALA A 447 -6.86 -3.02 2.93
CA ALA A 447 -7.75 -3.05 1.77
C ALA A 447 -8.54 -4.36 1.72
N ILE A 448 -9.86 -4.25 1.92
CA ILE A 448 -10.79 -5.37 1.90
C ILE A 448 -12.03 -5.04 1.05
N ASP A 449 -12.31 -5.88 0.05
CA ASP A 449 -13.46 -5.69 -0.82
C ASP A 449 -14.72 -6.38 -0.26
N ALA A 450 -15.84 -5.65 -0.18
CA ALA A 450 -17.12 -6.20 0.27
C ALA A 450 -17.90 -6.86 -0.89
N LEU A 451 -18.85 -7.75 -0.57
CA LEU A 451 -19.76 -8.26 -1.60
C LEU A 451 -20.71 -7.16 -2.09
N ILE A 452 -20.91 -7.09 -3.40
CA ILE A 452 -21.94 -6.24 -4.01
C ILE A 452 -23.32 -6.91 -3.80
N VAL A 453 -24.18 -6.29 -3.01
CA VAL A 453 -25.50 -6.79 -2.65
C VAL A 453 -26.53 -6.36 -3.68
N ARG A 454 -26.79 -7.21 -4.67
CA ARG A 454 -27.87 -7.00 -5.66
C ARG A 454 -29.25 -7.38 -5.12
N ASN A 455 -29.30 -8.40 -4.27
CA ASN A 455 -30.51 -8.83 -3.56
C ASN A 455 -30.28 -8.64 -2.05
N PRO A 456 -30.98 -7.71 -1.38
CA PRO A 456 -30.81 -7.41 0.04
C PRO A 456 -30.97 -8.61 0.97
N ASN A 457 -31.74 -9.62 0.60
CA ASN A 457 -31.91 -10.82 1.43
C ASN A 457 -30.73 -11.79 1.30
N SER A 458 -30.01 -11.76 0.17
CA SER A 458 -28.96 -12.75 -0.10
C SER A 458 -27.73 -12.59 0.79
N GLN A 459 -27.48 -11.39 1.33
CA GLN A 459 -26.34 -11.13 2.22
C GLN A 459 -26.44 -11.85 3.58
N TYR A 460 -27.65 -12.27 3.96
CA TYR A 460 -27.93 -13.04 5.17
C TYR A 460 -27.74 -14.55 4.99
N GLN A 461 -27.35 -15.02 3.79
CA GLN A 461 -26.97 -16.42 3.61
C GLN A 461 -25.67 -16.70 4.36
N GLU A 462 -25.61 -17.83 5.07
CA GLU A 462 -24.47 -18.19 5.93
C GLU A 462 -23.13 -18.10 5.19
N ASN A 463 -23.04 -18.67 3.98
CA ASN A 463 -21.83 -18.63 3.16
C ASN A 463 -21.37 -17.19 2.82
N LYS A 464 -22.30 -16.27 2.60
CA LYS A 464 -21.97 -14.85 2.36
C LYS A 464 -21.52 -14.15 3.63
N MET A 465 -22.18 -14.42 4.76
CA MET A 465 -21.75 -13.89 6.06
C MET A 465 -20.35 -14.40 6.42
N LYS A 466 -20.09 -15.71 6.27
CA LYS A 466 -18.78 -16.34 6.43
C LYS A 466 -17.71 -15.70 5.55
N ARG A 467 -18.01 -15.45 4.27
CA ARG A 467 -17.10 -14.73 3.35
C ARG A 467 -16.73 -13.36 3.90
N GLU A 468 -17.70 -12.57 4.35
CA GLU A 468 -17.43 -11.21 4.85
C GLU A 468 -16.63 -11.23 6.16
N VAL A 469 -16.88 -12.18 7.06
CA VAL A 469 -16.06 -12.37 8.27
C VAL A 469 -14.64 -12.73 7.90
N LEU A 470 -14.43 -13.70 7.01
CA LEU A 470 -13.08 -14.11 6.58
C LEU A 470 -12.33 -12.93 5.93
N LYS A 471 -12.98 -12.25 4.99
CA LYS A 471 -12.39 -11.09 4.29
C LYS A 471 -11.93 -10.01 5.27
N ALA A 472 -12.80 -9.63 6.20
CA ALA A 472 -12.47 -8.65 7.23
C ALA A 472 -11.34 -9.15 8.14
N LEU A 473 -11.41 -10.41 8.59
CA LEU A 473 -10.41 -11.02 9.47
C LEU A 473 -9.01 -11.04 8.85
N LEU A 474 -8.90 -11.32 7.54
CA LEU A 474 -7.63 -11.29 6.81
C LEU A 474 -7.02 -9.88 6.79
N GLY A 475 -7.81 -8.86 6.46
CA GLY A 475 -7.34 -7.46 6.51
C GLY A 475 -6.98 -7.02 7.94
N PHE A 476 -7.74 -7.47 8.93
CA PHE A 476 -7.54 -7.12 10.34
C PHE A 476 -6.37 -7.85 11.00
N GLN A 477 -5.72 -8.80 10.31
CA GLN A 477 -4.41 -9.31 10.77
C GLN A 477 -3.41 -8.16 10.91
N GLY A 478 -3.50 -7.14 10.07
CA GLY A 478 -2.64 -5.96 10.14
C GLY A 478 -1.20 -6.26 9.72
N ASP A 479 -0.25 -5.56 10.36
CA ASP A 479 1.18 -5.71 10.07
C ASP A 479 1.73 -7.01 10.71
N PRO A 480 2.32 -7.94 9.94
CA PRO A 480 2.85 -9.20 10.47
C PRO A 480 3.95 -9.02 11.53
N PHE A 481 4.61 -7.86 11.57
CA PHE A 481 5.78 -7.62 12.42
C PHE A 481 5.49 -6.89 13.73
N GLU A 482 4.22 -6.59 14.06
CA GLU A 482 3.86 -5.89 15.32
C GLU A 482 4.47 -6.56 16.55
N ALA A 483 4.35 -7.89 16.66
CA ALA A 483 4.89 -8.65 17.79
C ALA A 483 6.43 -8.59 17.87
N LEU A 484 7.11 -8.65 16.72
CA LEU A 484 8.57 -8.51 16.63
C LEU A 484 9.02 -7.11 17.08
N LEU A 485 8.21 -6.09 16.77
CA LEU A 485 8.46 -4.70 17.14
C LEU A 485 8.06 -4.38 18.59
N GLY A 486 7.47 -5.33 19.32
CA GLY A 486 6.93 -5.09 20.66
C GLY A 486 5.72 -4.14 20.65
N GLU A 487 5.08 -3.95 19.50
CA GLU A 487 3.90 -3.10 19.35
C GLU A 487 2.66 -3.90 19.80
N PRO A 488 1.77 -3.31 20.62
CA PRO A 488 0.48 -3.93 20.89
C PRO A 488 -0.36 -3.96 19.61
N LYS A 489 -1.26 -4.93 19.50
CA LYS A 489 -2.22 -4.95 18.40
C LYS A 489 -3.12 -3.72 18.46
N ALA A 490 -2.86 -2.77 17.55
CA ALA A 490 -3.64 -1.55 17.41
C ALA A 490 -5.12 -1.85 17.06
N PRO A 491 -6.07 -0.98 17.45
CA PRO A 491 -7.47 -1.14 17.07
C PRO A 491 -7.66 -1.07 15.55
N VAL A 492 -8.79 -1.60 15.08
CA VAL A 492 -9.22 -1.45 13.69
C VAL A 492 -10.13 -0.24 13.58
N ALA A 493 -9.79 0.73 12.73
CA ALA A 493 -10.63 1.88 12.42
C ALA A 493 -11.41 1.61 11.13
N THR A 494 -12.71 1.37 11.25
CA THR A 494 -13.60 1.03 10.13
C THR A 494 -14.89 1.86 10.16
N GLY A 495 -15.90 1.49 9.38
CA GLY A 495 -17.24 2.07 9.41
C GLY A 495 -18.20 1.29 8.54
N LYS A 496 -18.91 2.01 7.66
CA LYS A 496 -19.97 1.51 6.76
C LYS A 496 -19.43 0.69 5.56
N TRP A 497 -18.54 -0.27 5.82
CA TRP A 497 -17.90 -1.12 4.82
C TRP A 497 -18.92 -1.88 3.97
N GLY A 498 -18.94 -1.59 2.66
CA GLY A 498 -19.86 -2.21 1.71
C GLY A 498 -21.34 -1.81 1.86
N CYS A 499 -21.68 -0.84 2.70
CA CYS A 499 -23.10 -0.52 2.98
C CYS A 499 -23.69 0.50 2.01
N VAL A 500 -22.90 1.49 1.58
CA VAL A 500 -23.41 2.64 0.83
C VAL A 500 -23.55 2.31 -0.65
N ILE A 501 -22.43 2.19 -1.36
CA ILE A 501 -22.43 1.92 -2.82
C ILE A 501 -22.77 0.45 -3.10
N PHE A 502 -22.31 -0.47 -2.25
CA PHE A 502 -22.50 -1.91 -2.44
C PHE A 502 -23.77 -2.48 -1.80
N GLY A 503 -24.60 -1.64 -1.15
CA GLY A 503 -25.96 -2.00 -0.71
C GLY A 503 -26.04 -2.96 0.49
N GLY A 504 -24.94 -3.16 1.22
CA GLY A 504 -24.91 -3.96 2.44
C GLY A 504 -25.73 -3.37 3.58
N ASP A 505 -26.28 -4.26 4.41
CA ASP A 505 -26.96 -3.90 5.65
C ASP A 505 -25.94 -3.47 6.71
N ASN A 506 -26.09 -2.26 7.23
CA ASN A 506 -25.15 -1.69 8.18
C ASN A 506 -25.10 -2.44 9.52
N GLN A 507 -26.24 -2.92 10.01
CA GLN A 507 -26.30 -3.64 11.28
C GLN A 507 -25.58 -4.98 11.17
N LEU A 508 -25.84 -5.71 10.08
CA LEU A 508 -25.16 -6.98 9.79
C LEU A 508 -23.65 -6.76 9.60
N LYS A 509 -23.25 -5.84 8.72
CA LYS A 509 -21.84 -5.55 8.45
C LYS A 509 -21.08 -5.10 9.70
N THR A 510 -21.72 -4.37 10.61
CA THR A 510 -21.11 -4.01 11.90
C THR A 510 -20.79 -5.26 12.72
N VAL A 511 -21.77 -6.15 12.89
CA VAL A 511 -21.58 -7.38 13.70
C VAL A 511 -20.52 -8.29 13.09
N LEU A 512 -20.52 -8.48 11.77
CA LEU A 512 -19.53 -9.33 11.10
C LEU A 512 -18.10 -8.75 11.21
N GLN A 513 -17.93 -7.43 11.08
CA GLN A 513 -16.64 -6.78 11.31
C GLN A 513 -16.20 -6.88 12.77
N TRP A 514 -17.13 -6.79 13.72
CA TRP A 514 -16.81 -6.90 15.15
C TRP A 514 -16.36 -8.30 15.57
N ILE A 515 -17.00 -9.34 15.01
CA ILE A 515 -16.54 -10.72 15.12
C ILE A 515 -15.13 -10.87 14.55
N ALA A 516 -14.90 -10.39 13.33
CA ALA A 516 -13.60 -10.47 12.68
C ALA A 516 -12.49 -9.74 13.45
N ALA A 517 -12.76 -8.53 13.96
CA ALA A 517 -11.79 -7.75 14.73
C ALA A 517 -11.44 -8.41 16.06
N SER A 518 -12.46 -8.93 16.77
CA SER A 518 -12.26 -9.67 18.02
C SER A 518 -11.42 -10.93 17.79
N ALA A 519 -11.67 -11.65 16.71
CA ALA A 519 -10.89 -12.82 16.31
C ALA A 519 -9.45 -12.48 15.88
N ALA A 520 -9.22 -11.29 15.32
CA ALA A 520 -7.88 -10.77 15.08
C ALA A 520 -7.17 -10.27 16.35
N ALA A 521 -7.82 -10.36 17.52
CA ALA A 521 -7.40 -9.81 18.80
C ALA A 521 -7.22 -8.28 18.78
N ARG A 522 -8.14 -7.56 18.11
CA ARG A 522 -8.16 -6.10 18.03
C ARG A 522 -9.51 -5.52 18.49
N PRO A 523 -9.52 -4.46 19.31
CA PRO A 523 -10.71 -3.64 19.50
C PRO A 523 -11.16 -2.99 18.18
N LEU A 524 -12.46 -2.71 18.05
CA LEU A 524 -13.02 -2.08 16.85
C LEU A 524 -13.40 -0.61 17.13
N GLN A 525 -12.93 0.31 16.31
CA GLN A 525 -13.35 1.70 16.26
C GLN A 525 -14.24 1.90 15.04
N TYR A 526 -15.51 2.17 15.27
CA TYR A 526 -16.52 2.36 14.22
C TYR A 526 -16.76 3.84 13.96
N MET A 527 -16.37 4.31 12.78
CA MET A 527 -16.58 5.69 12.32
C MET A 527 -17.94 5.81 11.64
N ALA A 528 -18.83 6.63 12.19
CA ALA A 528 -20.18 6.81 11.67
C ALA A 528 -20.31 7.95 10.65
N PHE A 529 -19.24 8.72 10.42
CA PHE A 529 -19.17 9.79 9.41
C PHE A 529 -20.25 10.87 9.56
N GLY A 530 -20.61 11.21 10.80
CA GLY A 530 -21.63 12.22 11.13
C GLY A 530 -23.07 11.74 10.93
N ASP A 531 -23.30 10.45 10.67
CA ASP A 531 -24.66 9.91 10.52
C ASP A 531 -25.38 9.86 11.86
N LYS A 532 -26.23 10.86 12.09
CA LYS A 532 -27.04 11.01 13.30
C LYS A 532 -28.01 9.85 13.55
N SER A 533 -28.37 9.07 12.52
CA SER A 533 -29.20 7.88 12.69
C SER A 533 -28.51 6.78 13.49
N LEU A 534 -27.18 6.84 13.61
CA LEU A 534 -26.35 5.91 14.40
C LEU A 534 -26.04 6.43 15.82
N SER A 535 -26.71 7.48 16.29
CA SER A 535 -26.45 8.05 17.63
C SER A 535 -26.67 7.07 18.79
N GLY A 536 -27.64 6.16 18.67
CA GLY A 536 -27.89 5.08 19.65
C GLY A 536 -27.06 3.80 19.45
N MET A 537 -26.13 3.80 18.48
CA MET A 537 -25.40 2.59 18.09
C MET A 537 -24.48 2.06 19.20
N GLN A 538 -23.77 2.93 19.93
CA GLN A 538 -22.89 2.52 21.03
C GLN A 538 -23.68 1.75 22.10
N GLN A 539 -24.76 2.34 22.61
CA GLN A 539 -25.61 1.73 23.63
C GLN A 539 -26.17 0.38 23.17
N THR A 540 -26.60 0.29 21.91
CA THR A 540 -27.13 -0.96 21.34
C THR A 540 -26.06 -2.05 21.30
N LEU A 541 -24.84 -1.71 20.88
CA LEU A 541 -23.73 -2.66 20.80
C LEU A 541 -23.25 -3.09 22.19
N ASP A 542 -23.26 -2.20 23.18
CA ASP A 542 -22.95 -2.54 24.57
C ASP A 542 -23.96 -3.56 25.13
N GLN A 543 -25.27 -3.36 24.89
CA GLN A 543 -26.31 -4.33 25.26
C GLN A 543 -26.16 -5.67 24.54
N ILE A 544 -25.79 -5.66 23.25
CA ILE A 544 -25.50 -6.90 22.51
C ILE A 544 -24.28 -7.61 23.14
N LYS A 545 -23.22 -6.87 23.53
CA LYS A 545 -22.05 -7.43 24.24
C LYS A 545 -22.40 -7.99 25.62
N GLU A 546 -23.36 -7.37 26.30
CA GLU A 546 -23.84 -7.84 27.59
C GLU A 546 -24.47 -9.23 27.48
N LYS A 547 -25.18 -9.47 26.38
CA LYS A 547 -25.91 -10.71 26.09
C LYS A 547 -25.05 -11.79 25.44
N PHE A 548 -24.20 -11.43 24.48
CA PHE A 548 -23.33 -12.36 23.77
C PHE A 548 -21.87 -12.02 24.08
N LYS A 549 -21.16 -12.96 24.72
CA LYS A 549 -19.80 -12.71 25.23
C LYS A 549 -18.71 -13.09 24.24
N THR A 550 -19.03 -13.96 23.28
CA THR A 550 -18.03 -14.55 22.38
C THR A 550 -18.41 -14.39 20.91
N THR A 551 -17.42 -14.51 20.04
CA THR A 551 -17.63 -14.47 18.57
C THR A 551 -18.59 -15.56 18.13
N ALA A 552 -18.45 -16.77 18.66
CA ALA A 552 -19.33 -17.90 18.39
C ALA A 552 -20.78 -17.64 18.85
N ASP A 553 -20.98 -17.16 20.09
CA ASP A 553 -22.33 -16.88 20.60
C ASP A 553 -23.06 -15.84 19.74
N LEU A 554 -22.36 -14.75 19.37
CA LEU A 554 -22.94 -13.69 18.56
C LEU A 554 -23.22 -14.15 17.12
N PHE A 555 -22.32 -14.93 16.51
CA PHE A 555 -22.57 -15.45 15.16
C PHE A 555 -23.73 -16.44 15.12
N ALA A 556 -23.80 -17.35 16.11
CA ALA A 556 -24.91 -18.29 16.25
C ALA A 556 -26.25 -17.56 16.44
N ALA A 557 -26.28 -16.52 17.28
CA ALA A 557 -27.45 -15.68 17.48
C ALA A 557 -27.90 -14.96 16.19
N VAL A 558 -26.94 -14.49 15.37
CA VAL A 558 -27.26 -13.93 14.03
C VAL A 558 -27.90 -14.98 13.15
N LEU A 559 -27.35 -16.21 13.08
CA LEU A 559 -27.94 -17.30 12.30
C LEU A 559 -29.35 -17.64 12.75
N GLU A 560 -29.58 -17.70 14.06
CA GLU A 560 -30.89 -17.99 14.65
C GLU A 560 -31.92 -16.90 14.29
N VAL A 561 -31.57 -15.63 14.48
CA VAL A 561 -32.43 -14.49 14.13
C VAL A 561 -32.73 -14.46 12.63
N VAL A 562 -31.74 -14.75 11.79
CA VAL A 562 -31.91 -14.83 10.34
C VAL A 562 -32.83 -15.98 9.95
N ALA A 563 -32.74 -17.14 10.61
CA ALA A 563 -33.64 -18.27 10.37
C ALA A 563 -35.08 -17.94 10.77
N ARG A 564 -35.28 -17.27 11.93
CA ARG A 564 -36.59 -16.81 12.41
C ARG A 564 -37.26 -15.79 11.47
N ARG A 565 -36.48 -15.03 10.71
CA ARG A 565 -36.97 -14.02 9.75
C ARG A 565 -37.85 -14.62 8.62
N GLY A 566 -37.62 -15.88 8.24
CA GLY A 566 -38.34 -16.56 7.14
C GLY A 566 -38.05 -16.01 5.73
N SER A 567 -38.40 -16.77 4.69
CA SER A 567 -38.13 -16.44 3.27
C SER A 567 -39.11 -15.41 2.66
N ALA A 568 -40.24 -15.13 3.33
CA ALA A 568 -41.36 -14.38 2.80
C ALA A 568 -41.27 -12.85 3.00
N PHE A 569 -40.24 -12.34 3.67
CA PHE A 569 -40.16 -10.91 4.00
C PHE A 569 -39.70 -10.08 2.79
N ARG A 570 -40.65 -9.81 1.88
CA ARG A 570 -40.56 -8.73 0.92
C ARG A 570 -41.06 -7.45 1.63
N HIS A 571 -40.13 -6.56 1.93
CA HIS A 571 -40.37 -5.10 2.08
C HIS A 571 -40.80 -4.51 3.42
N SER A 572 -40.79 -5.21 4.57
CA SER A 572 -41.04 -4.47 5.82
C SER A 572 -39.79 -3.70 6.26
N ARG A 573 -39.92 -2.37 6.28
CA ARG A 573 -38.99 -1.40 6.84
C ARG A 573 -38.83 -1.52 8.37
N GLN A 574 -39.48 -2.51 9.01
CA GLN A 574 -39.55 -2.61 10.47
C GLN A 574 -38.56 -3.63 11.07
N TRP A 575 -38.03 -4.55 10.27
CA TRP A 575 -37.10 -5.57 10.78
C TRP A 575 -35.72 -4.97 11.05
N SER A 576 -35.18 -5.25 12.23
CA SER A 576 -33.90 -4.73 12.72
C SER A 576 -33.12 -5.89 13.34
N LEU A 577 -31.98 -6.26 12.74
CA LEU A 577 -31.12 -7.33 13.25
C LEU A 577 -30.77 -7.11 14.73
N TRP A 578 -30.40 -5.89 15.10
CA TRP A 578 -30.04 -5.57 16.49
C TRP A 578 -31.22 -5.74 17.46
N ARG A 579 -32.44 -5.39 17.05
CA ARG A 579 -33.62 -5.57 17.90
C ARG A 579 -33.92 -7.05 18.12
N GLU A 580 -33.83 -7.85 17.05
CA GLU A 580 -34.03 -9.29 17.13
C GLU A 580 -32.93 -10.00 17.94
N LEU A 581 -31.67 -9.56 17.84
CA LEU A 581 -30.60 -10.06 18.70
C LEU A 581 -30.88 -9.76 20.18
N LEU A 582 -31.38 -8.56 20.49
CA LEU A 582 -31.73 -8.17 21.85
C LEU A 582 -33.00 -8.87 22.37
N SER A 583 -33.86 -9.42 21.50
CA SER A 583 -35.06 -10.16 21.90
C SER A 583 -34.84 -11.67 22.15
N LEU A 584 -33.69 -12.23 21.75
CA LEU A 584 -33.34 -13.65 22.02
C LEU A 584 -33.36 -14.09 23.50
#